data_AF-A0A8I2ACR6-F1
#
_entry.id   AF-A0A8I2ACR6-F1
#
_cell.length_a   1.000
_cell.length_b   1.000
_cell.length_c   1.000
_cell.angle_alpha   90.00
_cell.angle_beta   90.00
_cell.angle_gamma   90.00
#
_symmetry.space_group_name_H-M   'P 1'
#
loop_
_entity.id
_entity.type
_entity.pdbx_description
1 polymer ?
#
loop_
_entity_poly.entity_id
_entity_poly.type
_entity_poly.pdbx_seq_one_letter_code
_entity_poly.pdbx_strand_id
1 'polypeptide(L)'
;MNYNKLKLFFFILLGSSSYLGFSQIFPIPKDIFIEEPRLKVIYRYHYQLDSTNPDEIRKRTIWLLIGDNYSSFEDPKKKWYKDEMSKINSQEQLQDWIYKNTAKIVHEKFTIIKNRKLKRLTYYDYILMSGHYRYEETPHLIWKLESDTANILGYTTQHAWTYYGGRIWHAWFTSAIPISDGPYKFMGLPGLILKAEDAKQYYTFEAIAIEQPAERENITYEENQYIETTREKFLEANRNLRLDIINKAQEAGLDAGAQQTAARNMRSHNNPIELK
;
A
#
# COMPACT_ATOMS: atom_id res chain seq x y z
N MET A 1 -4.73 3.35 24.32
CA MET A 1 -5.29 2.10 23.73
C MET A 1 -5.13 1.01 24.77
N ASN A 2 -6.20 0.40 25.29
CA ASN A 2 -6.02 -0.73 26.20
C ASN A 2 -5.78 -1.99 25.34
N TYR A 3 -4.49 -2.35 25.26
CA TYR A 3 -3.90 -3.33 24.34
C TYR A 3 -4.62 -4.68 24.34
N ASN A 4 -5.32 -5.02 25.43
CA ASN A 4 -6.01 -6.28 25.70
C ASN A 4 -7.26 -6.55 24.85
N LYS A 5 -7.91 -5.54 24.27
CA LYS A 5 -9.20 -5.72 23.57
C LYS A 5 -9.10 -5.92 22.06
N LEU A 6 -8.07 -5.37 21.41
CA LEU A 6 -7.75 -5.66 20.00
C LEU A 6 -7.30 -7.12 19.81
N LYS A 7 -6.79 -7.75 20.88
CA LYS A 7 -6.38 -9.17 20.94
C LYS A 7 -7.56 -10.14 20.85
N LEU A 8 -8.75 -9.75 21.30
CA LEU A 8 -9.95 -10.58 21.24
C LEU A 8 -10.54 -10.65 19.81
N PHE A 9 -10.33 -9.61 18.99
CA PHE A 9 -10.86 -9.47 17.64
C PHE A 9 -10.37 -10.56 16.66
N PHE A 10 -9.06 -10.87 16.69
CA PHE A 10 -8.51 -11.96 15.88
C PHE A 10 -8.88 -13.34 16.44
N PHE A 11 -9.14 -13.44 17.75
CA PHE A 11 -9.51 -14.69 18.42
C PHE A 11 -10.91 -15.17 18.00
N ILE A 12 -11.87 -14.26 17.78
CA ILE A 12 -13.24 -14.60 17.38
C ILE A 12 -13.29 -15.15 15.94
N LEU A 13 -12.44 -14.66 15.03
CA LEU A 13 -12.32 -15.18 13.66
C LEU A 13 -11.69 -16.59 13.59
N LEU A 14 -10.92 -16.99 14.60
CA LEU A 14 -10.24 -18.30 14.67
C LEU A 14 -10.99 -19.33 15.52
N GLY A 15 -12.02 -18.90 16.26
CA GLY A 15 -12.69 -19.72 17.26
C GLY A 15 -13.77 -20.66 16.73
N SER A 16 -14.12 -20.62 15.44
CA SER A 16 -15.24 -21.39 14.89
C SER A 16 -14.88 -22.45 13.84
N SER A 17 -13.61 -22.66 13.51
CA SER A 17 -13.19 -23.71 12.56
C SER A 17 -12.48 -24.86 13.27
N SER A 18 -13.19 -25.97 13.42
CA SER A 18 -12.67 -27.27 13.83
C SER A 18 -11.58 -27.78 12.87
N TYR A 19 -10.45 -28.20 13.46
CA TYR A 19 -9.43 -29.14 12.96
C TYR A 19 -9.33 -29.34 11.43
N LEU A 20 -8.61 -28.44 10.77
CA LEU A 20 -7.92 -28.73 9.51
C LEU A 20 -6.43 -28.41 9.68
N GLY A 21 -5.56 -29.18 9.05
CA GLY A 21 -4.10 -29.08 9.21
C GLY A 21 -3.60 -27.66 9.02
N PHE A 22 -2.67 -27.24 9.90
CA PHE A 22 -2.12 -25.89 10.01
C PHE A 22 -1.72 -25.20 8.67
N SER A 23 -1.26 -25.96 7.66
CA SER A 23 -0.91 -25.45 6.32
C SER A 23 -2.11 -25.13 5.41
N GLN A 24 -3.31 -25.64 5.74
CA GLN A 24 -4.53 -25.43 4.96
C GLN A 24 -5.35 -24.23 5.42
N ILE A 25 -5.14 -23.72 6.65
CA ILE A 25 -5.96 -22.63 7.23
C ILE A 25 -5.42 -21.23 6.87
N PHE A 26 -4.10 -21.07 6.68
CA PHE A 26 -3.49 -19.83 6.19
C PHE A 26 -2.34 -20.13 5.20
N PRO A 27 -2.66 -20.52 3.95
CA PRO A 27 -1.61 -20.66 2.94
C PRO A 27 -0.91 -19.31 2.77
N ILE A 28 0.40 -19.27 2.99
CA ILE A 28 1.20 -18.11 2.60
C ILE A 28 1.11 -18.05 1.07
N PRO A 29 0.56 -16.97 0.50
CA PRO A 29 0.32 -16.95 -0.93
C PRO A 29 1.65 -17.03 -1.66
N LYS A 30 1.68 -17.87 -2.71
CA LYS A 30 2.86 -18.02 -3.56
C LYS A 30 3.11 -16.71 -4.29
N ASP A 31 4.37 -16.31 -4.40
CA ASP A 31 4.73 -15.19 -5.28
C ASP A 31 4.81 -15.66 -6.72
N ILE A 32 4.05 -15.02 -7.60
CA ILE A 32 4.11 -15.21 -9.04
C ILE A 32 5.12 -14.22 -9.60
N PHE A 33 6.19 -14.76 -10.19
CA PHE A 33 7.26 -14.01 -10.83
C PHE A 33 6.76 -13.25 -12.06
N ILE A 34 7.15 -11.98 -12.18
CA ILE A 34 6.94 -11.15 -13.37
C ILE A 34 8.27 -10.84 -14.05
N GLU A 35 9.21 -10.25 -13.30
CA GLU A 35 10.48 -9.75 -13.86
C GLU A 35 11.54 -9.58 -12.76
N GLU A 36 12.81 -9.68 -13.12
CA GLU A 36 13.93 -9.28 -12.26
C GLU A 36 14.14 -7.77 -12.36
N PRO A 37 14.13 -7.02 -11.24
CA PRO A 37 14.43 -5.60 -11.31
C PRO A 37 15.91 -5.33 -11.54
N ARG A 38 16.20 -4.19 -12.14
CA ARG A 38 17.55 -3.65 -12.37
C ARG A 38 17.84 -2.39 -11.57
N LEU A 39 16.79 -1.74 -11.07
CA LEU A 39 16.90 -0.54 -10.25
C LEU A 39 15.89 -0.62 -9.12
N LYS A 40 16.31 -0.23 -7.93
CA LYS A 40 15.45 -0.07 -6.77
C LYS A 40 15.54 1.37 -6.28
N VAL A 41 14.39 1.99 -6.11
CA VAL A 41 14.28 3.34 -5.55
C VAL A 41 13.54 3.23 -4.22
N ILE A 42 14.16 3.73 -3.17
CA ILE A 42 13.59 3.76 -1.84
C ILE A 42 13.01 5.15 -1.61
N TYR A 43 11.70 5.22 -1.37
CA TYR A 43 11.02 6.47 -1.03
C TYR A 43 10.71 6.51 0.47
N ARG A 44 10.95 7.67 1.07
CA ARG A 44 10.30 8.08 2.30
C ARG A 44 8.89 8.55 1.94
N TYR A 45 7.90 7.87 2.50
CA TYR A 45 6.49 8.14 2.31
C TYR A 45 5.90 8.77 3.57
N HIS A 46 5.51 10.04 3.46
CA HIS A 46 4.75 10.77 4.46
C HIS A 46 3.28 10.81 4.07
N TYR A 47 2.40 10.52 5.03
CA TYR A 47 0.97 10.58 4.79
C TYR A 47 0.19 10.99 6.03
N GLN A 48 -0.85 11.78 5.83
CA GLN A 48 -1.76 12.27 6.86
C GLN A 48 -3.19 11.80 6.56
N LEU A 49 -3.66 10.83 7.33
CA LEU A 49 -4.99 10.24 7.12
C LEU A 49 -6.11 11.07 7.74
N ASP A 50 -5.79 11.84 8.80
CA ASP A 50 -6.69 12.78 9.45
C ASP A 50 -6.30 14.21 9.11
N SER A 51 -7.01 14.80 8.16
CA SER A 51 -6.80 16.20 7.76
C SER A 51 -7.11 17.22 8.86
N THR A 52 -7.80 16.82 9.93
CA THR A 52 -8.14 17.69 11.07
C THR A 52 -7.11 17.65 12.19
N ASN A 53 -6.15 16.72 12.13
CA ASN A 53 -5.09 16.56 13.10
C ASN A 53 -3.71 16.70 12.43
N PRO A 54 -3.13 17.91 12.39
CA PRO A 54 -1.84 18.16 11.72
C PRO A 54 -0.65 17.43 12.39
N ASP A 55 -0.80 17.01 13.64
CA ASP A 55 0.27 16.32 14.38
C ASP A 55 0.30 14.80 14.08
N GLU A 56 -0.76 14.23 13.48
CA GLU A 56 -0.82 12.80 13.13
C GLU A 56 -0.25 12.50 11.74
N ILE A 57 1.02 12.84 11.54
CA ILE A 57 1.76 12.50 10.31
C ILE A 57 2.39 11.12 10.46
N ARG A 58 2.05 10.22 9.55
CA ARG A 58 2.63 8.88 9.48
C ARG A 58 3.77 8.86 8.48
N LYS A 59 4.82 8.10 8.81
CA LYS A 59 6.01 7.95 7.98
C LYS A 59 6.32 6.47 7.79
N ARG A 60 6.61 6.07 6.56
CA ARG A 60 7.14 4.74 6.24
C ARG A 60 8.08 4.79 5.05
N THR A 61 8.80 3.71 4.84
CA THR A 61 9.59 3.49 3.63
C THR A 61 8.80 2.63 2.67
N ILE A 62 8.85 2.95 1.38
CA ILE A 62 8.21 2.17 0.32
C ILE A 62 9.18 1.99 -0.85
N TRP A 63 9.10 0.86 -1.53
CA TRP A 63 10.03 0.51 -2.59
C TRP A 63 9.38 0.63 -3.95
N LEU A 64 10.15 1.11 -4.92
CA LEU A 64 9.89 0.97 -6.34
C LEU A 64 10.96 0.08 -6.95
N LEU A 65 10.60 -1.14 -7.32
CA LEU A 65 11.45 -2.07 -8.06
C LEU A 65 11.16 -1.89 -9.55
N ILE A 66 12.20 -1.71 -10.36
CA ILE A 66 12.09 -1.38 -11.79
C ILE A 66 12.87 -2.42 -12.61
N GLY A 67 12.17 -3.30 -13.33
CA GLY A 67 12.71 -4.18 -14.37
C GLY A 67 12.85 -3.44 -15.70
N ASP A 68 12.91 -4.10 -16.86
CA ASP A 68 12.84 -3.37 -18.13
C ASP A 68 11.44 -3.12 -18.68
N ASN A 69 10.45 -3.96 -18.42
CA ASN A 69 9.07 -3.71 -18.85
C ASN A 69 8.12 -3.31 -17.71
N TYR A 70 8.37 -3.86 -16.53
CA TYR A 70 7.52 -3.73 -15.35
C TYR A 70 8.19 -2.99 -14.21
N SER A 71 7.37 -2.45 -13.32
CA SER A 71 7.79 -2.05 -11.98
C SER A 71 6.78 -2.50 -10.94
N SER A 72 7.25 -2.66 -9.70
CA SER A 72 6.42 -2.87 -8.51
C SER A 72 6.61 -1.71 -7.55
N PHE A 73 5.51 -1.12 -7.10
CA PHE A 73 5.51 -0.17 -5.99
C PHE A 73 4.78 -0.79 -4.79
N GLU A 74 5.52 -1.10 -3.73
CA GLU A 74 5.04 -1.90 -2.60
C GLU A 74 5.77 -1.62 -1.28
N ASP A 75 5.09 -1.87 -0.16
CA ASP A 75 5.69 -1.75 1.18
C ASP A 75 6.62 -2.96 1.46
N PRO A 76 7.91 -2.75 1.80
CA PRO A 76 8.83 -3.83 2.13
C PRO A 76 8.38 -4.71 3.30
N LYS A 77 7.48 -4.20 4.17
CA LYS A 77 6.88 -4.99 5.25
C LYS A 77 6.10 -6.19 4.74
N LYS A 78 5.66 -6.22 3.48
CA LYS A 78 5.05 -7.39 2.85
C LYS A 78 5.98 -8.60 2.92
N LYS A 79 7.24 -8.43 2.49
CA LYS A 79 8.25 -9.51 2.52
C LYS A 79 8.55 -9.93 3.96
N TRP A 80 8.79 -8.96 4.84
CA TRP A 80 8.99 -9.23 6.27
C TRP A 80 7.82 -10.01 6.89
N TYR A 81 6.57 -9.63 6.59
CA TYR A 81 5.39 -10.32 7.09
C TYR A 81 5.35 -11.78 6.62
N LYS A 82 5.64 -12.05 5.34
CA LYS A 82 5.68 -13.42 4.80
C LYS A 82 6.79 -14.25 5.46
N ASP A 83 7.97 -13.66 5.64
CA ASP A 83 9.09 -14.32 6.32
C ASP A 83 8.74 -14.65 7.77
N GLU A 84 8.07 -13.76 8.49
CA GLU A 84 7.61 -14.01 9.86
C GLU A 84 6.52 -15.09 9.91
N MET A 85 5.54 -15.04 9.01
CA MET A 85 4.48 -16.05 8.94
C MET A 85 5.02 -17.43 8.58
N SER A 86 6.09 -17.52 7.77
CA SER A 86 6.70 -18.80 7.37
C SER A 86 7.35 -19.55 8.54
N LYS A 87 7.69 -18.84 9.62
CA LYS A 87 8.29 -19.41 10.84
C LYS A 87 7.26 -19.99 11.79
N ILE A 88 5.99 -19.62 11.63
CA ILE A 88 4.91 -20.11 12.48
C ILE A 88 4.56 -21.53 12.02
N ASN A 89 4.57 -22.49 12.94
CA ASN A 89 4.32 -23.90 12.63
C ASN A 89 3.22 -24.54 13.51
N SER A 90 2.60 -23.75 14.39
CA SER A 90 1.55 -24.21 15.30
C SER A 90 0.51 -23.13 15.55
N GLN A 91 -0.69 -23.57 15.95
CA GLN A 91 -1.80 -22.67 16.28
C GLN A 91 -1.50 -21.77 17.47
N GLU A 92 -0.76 -22.26 18.47
CA GLU A 92 -0.35 -21.46 19.63
C GLU A 92 0.62 -20.35 19.23
N GLN A 93 1.64 -20.66 18.41
CA GLN A 93 2.54 -19.64 17.86
C GLN A 93 1.81 -18.63 16.98
N LEU A 94 0.81 -19.07 16.20
CA LEU A 94 -0.01 -18.17 15.40
C LEU A 94 -0.81 -17.22 16.30
N GLN A 95 -1.45 -17.74 17.34
CA GLN A 95 -2.19 -16.95 18.30
C GLN A 95 -1.29 -15.95 19.03
N ASP A 96 -0.12 -16.38 19.49
CA ASP A 96 0.87 -15.51 20.13
C ASP A 96 1.42 -14.46 19.17
N TRP A 97 1.74 -14.84 17.93
CA TRP A 97 2.22 -13.92 16.90
C TRP A 97 1.14 -12.88 16.54
N ILE A 98 -0.09 -13.31 16.33
CA ILE A 98 -1.24 -12.42 16.10
C ILE A 98 -1.41 -11.49 17.31
N TYR A 99 -1.42 -12.04 18.53
CA TYR A 99 -1.54 -11.29 19.77
C TYR A 99 -0.47 -10.18 19.89
N LYS A 100 0.77 -10.49 19.53
CA LYS A 100 1.91 -9.57 19.54
C LYS A 100 1.88 -8.55 18.40
N ASN A 101 1.30 -8.91 17.24
CA ASN A 101 1.39 -8.12 16.01
C ASN A 101 0.07 -7.53 15.53
N THR A 102 -1.06 -7.70 16.24
CA THR A 102 -2.41 -7.20 15.87
C THR A 102 -2.43 -5.76 15.34
N ALA A 103 -1.70 -4.82 15.96
CA ALA A 103 -1.62 -3.43 15.49
C ALA A 103 -0.82 -3.24 14.19
N LYS A 104 0.11 -4.16 13.87
CA LYS A 104 0.97 -4.16 12.68
C LYS A 104 0.35 -4.89 11.48
N ILE A 105 -0.62 -5.78 11.71
CA ILE A 105 -1.28 -6.60 10.66
C ILE A 105 -2.19 -5.74 9.76
N VAL A 106 -2.68 -4.60 10.25
CA VAL A 106 -3.65 -3.73 9.55
C VAL A 106 -2.97 -2.76 8.56
N HIS A 107 -1.64 -2.81 8.40
CA HIS A 107 -0.96 -1.91 7.48
C HIS A 107 -1.24 -2.26 6.02
N GLU A 108 -1.58 -1.22 5.25
CA GLU A 108 -1.86 -1.21 3.81
C GLU A 108 -0.88 -2.10 3.02
N LYS A 109 -1.36 -3.30 2.63
CA LYS A 109 -0.60 -4.32 1.88
C LYS A 109 -0.71 -4.13 0.36
N PHE A 110 -0.94 -2.90 -0.09
CA PHE A 110 -1.13 -2.69 -1.52
C PHE A 110 0.15 -3.04 -2.28
N THR A 111 -0.03 -3.56 -3.49
CA THR A 111 1.02 -3.74 -4.49
C THR A 111 0.53 -3.10 -5.79
N ILE A 112 1.35 -2.28 -6.42
CA ILE A 112 1.05 -1.68 -7.72
C ILE A 112 2.07 -2.21 -8.73
N ILE A 113 1.62 -3.03 -9.66
CA ILE A 113 2.44 -3.49 -10.78
C ILE A 113 2.15 -2.63 -11.99
N LYS A 114 3.15 -1.94 -12.54
CA LYS A 114 2.99 -1.12 -13.74
C LYS A 114 3.62 -1.81 -14.93
N ASN A 115 2.91 -1.86 -16.05
CA ASN A 115 3.48 -2.13 -17.36
C ASN A 115 3.76 -0.79 -18.05
N ARG A 116 5.04 -0.39 -18.08
CA ARG A 116 5.43 0.93 -18.61
C ARG A 116 5.22 1.07 -20.11
N LYS A 117 5.34 -0.02 -20.87
CA LYS A 117 5.14 -0.02 -22.33
C LYS A 117 3.68 0.22 -22.70
N LEU A 118 2.76 -0.41 -21.97
CA LEU A 118 1.32 -0.27 -22.18
C LEU A 118 0.70 0.91 -21.41
N LYS A 119 1.47 1.56 -20.53
CA LYS A 119 1.01 2.62 -19.61
C LYS A 119 -0.20 2.19 -18.78
N ARG A 120 -0.25 0.91 -18.43
CA ARG A 120 -1.31 0.28 -17.63
C ARG A 120 -0.71 -0.21 -16.32
N LEU A 121 -1.51 -0.24 -15.26
CA LEU A 121 -1.12 -0.88 -14.01
C LEU A 121 -2.19 -1.84 -13.51
N THR A 122 -1.76 -2.76 -12.66
CA THR A 122 -2.60 -3.64 -11.87
C THR A 122 -2.40 -3.30 -10.40
N TYR A 123 -3.50 -3.04 -9.70
CA TYR A 123 -3.51 -2.72 -8.29
C TYR A 123 -4.05 -3.92 -7.50
N TYR A 124 -3.33 -4.28 -6.45
CA TYR A 124 -3.69 -5.36 -5.54
C TYR A 124 -3.77 -4.80 -4.14
N ASP A 125 -4.82 -5.14 -3.39
CA ASP A 125 -4.94 -4.72 -1.98
C ASP A 125 -5.91 -5.63 -1.23
N TYR A 126 -5.92 -5.51 0.10
CA TYR A 126 -6.80 -6.26 0.98
C TYR A 126 -7.70 -5.29 1.75
N ILE A 127 -9.01 -5.47 1.60
CA ILE A 127 -10.00 -4.76 2.41
C ILE A 127 -10.41 -5.67 3.57
N LEU A 128 -10.20 -5.19 4.80
CA LEU A 128 -10.54 -5.92 6.02
C LEU A 128 -11.99 -6.40 5.99
N MET A 129 -12.21 -7.70 6.24
CA MET A 129 -13.51 -8.37 6.20
C MET A 129 -14.22 -8.37 4.83
N SER A 130 -13.54 -7.94 3.76
CA SER A 130 -14.08 -7.99 2.39
C SER A 130 -13.23 -8.85 1.45
N GLY A 131 -11.93 -9.01 1.72
CA GLY A 131 -11.05 -9.92 0.99
C GLY A 131 -9.99 -9.22 0.14
N HIS A 132 -9.34 -9.99 -0.74
CA HIS A 132 -8.32 -9.50 -1.66
C HIS A 132 -8.98 -8.96 -2.93
N TYR A 133 -8.61 -7.76 -3.34
CA TYR A 133 -9.11 -7.10 -4.54
C TYR A 133 -8.01 -6.95 -5.57
N ARG A 134 -8.40 -7.06 -6.85
CA ARG A 134 -7.55 -6.77 -7.99
C ARG A 134 -8.32 -5.92 -9.00
N TYR A 135 -7.66 -4.90 -9.54
CA TYR A 135 -8.17 -4.19 -10.70
C TYR A 135 -7.04 -3.70 -11.59
N GLU A 136 -7.33 -3.51 -12.87
CA GLU A 136 -6.45 -2.83 -13.81
C GLU A 136 -6.93 -1.41 -14.07
N GLU A 137 -6.00 -0.49 -14.28
CA GLU A 137 -6.32 0.87 -14.71
C GLU A 137 -5.23 1.41 -15.64
N THR A 138 -5.63 2.37 -16.48
CA THR A 138 -4.72 3.22 -17.25
C THR A 138 -4.86 4.63 -16.67
N PRO A 139 -3.98 5.04 -15.73
CA PRO A 139 -4.09 6.35 -15.09
C PRO A 139 -3.99 7.47 -16.12
N HIS A 140 -4.99 8.36 -16.13
CA HIS A 140 -4.99 9.53 -17.00
C HIS A 140 -4.15 10.65 -16.40
N LEU A 141 -2.82 10.52 -16.49
CA LEU A 141 -1.85 11.49 -15.97
C LEU A 141 -1.41 12.45 -17.10
N ILE A 142 -2.08 13.60 -17.20
CA ILE A 142 -1.65 14.69 -18.09
C ILE A 142 -0.69 15.58 -17.31
N TRP A 143 0.61 15.37 -17.51
CA TRP A 143 1.65 16.19 -16.88
C TRP A 143 1.82 17.52 -17.60
N LYS A 144 1.93 18.60 -16.82
CA LYS A 144 2.37 19.91 -17.28
C LYS A 144 3.78 20.15 -16.76
N LEU A 145 4.73 20.28 -17.66
CA LEU A 145 6.13 20.52 -17.34
C LEU A 145 6.35 22.00 -17.03
N GLU A 146 7.13 22.29 -16.00
CA GLU A 146 7.53 23.64 -15.61
C GLU A 146 9.05 23.78 -15.71
N SER A 147 9.55 25.02 -15.75
CA SER A 147 10.99 25.29 -15.85
C SER A 147 11.73 25.16 -14.53
N ASP A 148 10.99 25.06 -13.41
CA ASP A 148 11.56 25.00 -12.08
C ASP A 148 12.38 23.73 -11.90
N THR A 149 13.53 23.89 -11.23
CA THR A 149 14.45 22.80 -10.96
C THR A 149 14.77 22.67 -9.49
N ALA A 150 15.10 21.45 -9.06
CA ALA A 150 15.59 21.17 -7.72
C ALA A 150 16.70 20.11 -7.78
N ASN A 151 17.54 20.06 -6.75
CA ASN A 151 18.50 18.98 -6.57
C ASN A 151 17.93 17.93 -5.60
N ILE A 152 17.82 16.68 -6.04
CA ILE A 152 17.35 15.56 -5.21
C ILE A 152 18.32 14.40 -5.41
N LEU A 153 18.93 13.92 -4.31
CA LEU A 153 19.96 12.87 -4.34
C LEU A 153 21.13 13.19 -5.30
N GLY A 154 21.48 14.47 -5.48
CA GLY A 154 22.53 14.89 -6.41
C GLY A 154 22.06 15.04 -7.86
N TYR A 155 20.84 14.61 -8.21
CA TYR A 155 20.28 14.77 -9.55
C TYR A 155 19.59 16.12 -9.72
N THR A 156 19.87 16.78 -10.83
CA THR A 156 19.03 17.91 -11.28
C THR A 156 17.69 17.36 -11.74
N THR A 157 16.62 17.88 -11.14
CA THR A 157 15.24 17.50 -11.43
C THR A 157 14.50 18.67 -12.07
N GLN A 158 13.53 18.36 -12.92
CA GLN A 158 12.56 19.29 -13.47
C GLN A 158 11.22 19.08 -12.77
N HIS A 159 10.52 20.17 -12.49
CA HIS A 159 9.18 20.15 -11.93
C HIS A 159 8.12 19.87 -13.00
N ALA A 160 7.09 19.14 -12.60
CA ALA A 160 5.85 18.99 -13.34
C ALA A 160 4.68 18.88 -12.37
N TRP A 161 3.46 19.11 -12.86
CA TRP A 161 2.26 18.84 -12.09
C TRP A 161 1.16 18.18 -12.90
N THR A 162 0.25 17.49 -12.22
CA THR A 162 -0.94 16.88 -12.81
C THR A 162 -2.10 16.87 -11.83
N TYR A 163 -3.31 16.59 -12.33
CA TYR A 163 -4.48 16.36 -11.49
C TYR A 163 -4.85 14.88 -11.55
N TYR A 164 -4.89 14.22 -10.40
CA TYR A 164 -5.20 12.80 -10.30
C TYR A 164 -5.86 12.47 -8.96
N GLY A 165 -6.87 11.60 -8.97
CA GLY A 165 -7.54 11.13 -7.75
C GLY A 165 -8.16 12.24 -6.90
N GLY A 166 -8.60 13.35 -7.52
CA GLY A 166 -9.14 14.49 -6.78
C GLY A 166 -8.09 15.44 -6.18
N ARG A 167 -6.80 15.25 -6.48
CA ARG A 167 -5.69 16.05 -5.96
C ARG A 167 -4.86 16.65 -7.08
N ILE A 168 -4.26 17.80 -6.80
CA ILE A 168 -3.14 18.34 -7.59
C ILE A 168 -1.86 17.73 -7.03
N TRP A 169 -1.07 17.13 -7.90
CA TRP A 169 0.21 16.52 -7.58
C TRP A 169 1.33 17.30 -8.25
N HIS A 170 2.34 17.66 -7.47
CA HIS A 170 3.62 18.17 -7.94
C HIS A 170 4.63 17.03 -7.94
N ALA A 171 5.42 16.93 -9.00
CA ALA A 171 6.45 15.91 -9.18
C ALA A 171 7.75 16.54 -9.64
N TRP A 172 8.88 16.02 -9.15
CA TRP A 172 10.21 16.38 -9.58
C TRP A 172 10.87 15.15 -10.17
N PHE A 173 11.23 15.21 -11.45
CA PHE A 173 11.79 14.08 -12.19
C PHE A 173 13.14 14.42 -12.81
N THR A 174 13.98 13.43 -13.05
CA THR A 174 15.30 13.63 -13.67
C THR A 174 15.45 12.85 -14.98
N SER A 175 15.90 13.52 -16.04
CA SER A 175 16.22 12.88 -17.32
C SER A 175 17.55 12.11 -17.29
N ALA A 176 18.38 12.32 -16.26
CA ALA A 176 19.62 11.57 -16.04
C ALA A 176 19.36 10.08 -15.79
N ILE A 177 18.16 9.73 -15.30
CA ILE A 177 17.66 8.35 -15.24
C ILE A 177 16.44 8.30 -16.18
N PRO A 178 16.62 7.96 -17.47
CA PRO A 178 15.59 8.10 -18.50
C PRO A 178 14.53 6.99 -18.45
N ILE A 179 13.99 6.74 -17.26
CA ILE A 179 12.96 5.73 -16.98
C ILE A 179 11.68 6.47 -16.62
N SER A 180 10.64 6.34 -17.44
CA SER A 180 9.34 6.97 -17.19
C SER A 180 8.53 6.23 -16.12
N ASP A 181 8.91 6.41 -14.86
CA ASP A 181 8.31 5.76 -13.69
C ASP A 181 8.44 6.63 -12.44
N GLY A 182 7.83 6.19 -11.33
CA GLY A 182 7.80 6.96 -10.10
C GLY A 182 7.03 6.26 -8.97
N PRO A 183 6.88 6.93 -7.82
CA PRO A 183 6.13 6.39 -6.71
C PRO A 183 4.64 6.27 -7.04
N TYR A 184 3.94 5.41 -6.31
CA TYR A 184 2.50 5.21 -6.42
C TYR A 184 2.09 4.84 -7.86
N LYS A 185 1.12 5.53 -8.44
CA LYS A 185 0.62 5.31 -9.80
C LYS A 185 1.32 6.20 -10.84
N PHE A 186 2.24 7.06 -10.41
CA PHE A 186 2.84 8.07 -11.26
C PHE A 186 3.84 7.46 -12.25
N MET A 187 3.67 7.84 -13.52
CA MET A 187 4.51 7.49 -14.68
C MET A 187 4.20 8.50 -15.80
N GLY A 188 4.97 8.48 -16.90
CA GLY A 188 4.69 9.29 -18.09
C GLY A 188 5.53 10.56 -18.24
N LEU A 189 6.36 10.91 -17.26
CA LEU A 189 7.35 11.99 -17.38
C LEU A 189 8.62 11.47 -18.10
N PRO A 190 9.40 12.34 -18.79
CA PRO A 190 10.61 11.95 -19.52
C PRO A 190 11.82 11.76 -18.60
N GLY A 191 11.65 10.94 -17.56
CA GLY A 191 12.65 10.66 -16.55
C GLY A 191 12.02 10.10 -15.26
N LEU A 192 12.86 9.60 -14.37
CA LEU A 192 12.44 9.01 -13.11
C LEU A 192 11.97 10.10 -12.14
N ILE A 193 10.77 9.95 -11.59
CA ILE A 193 10.22 10.85 -10.57
C ILE A 193 10.94 10.59 -9.25
N LEU A 194 11.73 11.54 -8.76
CA LEU A 194 12.43 11.41 -7.48
C LEU A 194 11.63 11.96 -6.31
N LYS A 195 10.65 12.83 -6.56
CA LYS A 195 9.73 13.32 -5.53
C LYS A 195 8.34 13.54 -6.13
N ALA A 196 7.30 13.20 -5.39
CA ALA A 196 5.93 13.56 -5.70
C ALA A 196 5.18 13.96 -4.42
N GLU A 197 4.45 15.06 -4.43
CA GLU A 197 3.62 15.48 -3.30
C GLU A 197 2.31 16.10 -3.76
N ASP A 198 1.25 15.91 -2.98
CA ASP A 198 0.01 16.63 -3.25
C ASP A 198 0.15 18.10 -2.82
N ALA A 199 -0.64 19.00 -3.40
CA ALA A 199 -0.52 20.45 -3.17
C ALA A 199 -0.68 20.87 -1.69
N LYS A 200 -1.27 20.02 -0.85
CA LYS A 200 -1.42 20.23 0.60
C LYS A 200 -0.36 19.51 1.43
N GLN A 201 0.55 18.78 0.80
CA GLN A 201 1.59 17.96 1.44
C GLN A 201 1.04 16.95 2.47
N TYR A 202 -0.22 16.55 2.29
CA TYR A 202 -0.80 15.44 3.03
C TYR A 202 -0.20 14.11 2.61
N TYR A 203 0.33 14.03 1.39
CA TYR A 203 0.98 12.88 0.83
C TYR A 203 2.26 13.31 0.13
N THR A 204 3.40 12.80 0.58
CA THR A 204 4.71 13.07 -0.01
C THR A 204 5.49 11.78 -0.17
N PHE A 205 5.99 11.54 -1.37
CA PHE A 205 6.97 10.51 -1.69
C PHE A 205 8.27 11.21 -2.05
N GLU A 206 9.34 10.93 -1.33
CA GLU A 206 10.65 11.52 -1.56
C GLU A 206 11.71 10.42 -1.63
N ALA A 207 12.39 10.29 -2.76
CA ALA A 207 13.46 9.32 -2.94
C ALA A 207 14.59 9.64 -1.94
N ILE A 208 14.98 8.62 -1.17
CA ILE A 208 16.06 8.70 -0.18
C ILE A 208 17.26 7.82 -0.55
N ALA A 209 17.06 6.85 -1.45
CA ALA A 209 18.14 6.04 -2.00
C ALA A 209 17.77 5.49 -3.38
N ILE A 210 18.80 5.28 -4.21
CA ILE A 210 18.73 4.57 -5.49
C ILE A 210 19.82 3.51 -5.43
N GLU A 211 19.44 2.24 -5.56
CA GLU A 211 20.34 1.11 -5.38
C GLU A 211 20.11 0.01 -6.42
N GLN A 212 21.10 -0.88 -6.53
CA GLN A 212 20.94 -2.15 -7.21
C GLN A 212 20.02 -3.04 -6.35
N PRO A 213 18.99 -3.69 -6.95
CA PRO A 213 18.16 -4.65 -6.21
C PRO A 213 19.01 -5.79 -5.64
N ALA A 214 18.67 -6.26 -4.44
CA ALA A 214 19.34 -7.41 -3.87
C ALA A 214 18.93 -8.70 -4.60
N GLU A 215 19.77 -9.75 -4.52
CA GLU A 215 19.41 -11.06 -5.04
C GLU A 215 18.03 -11.50 -4.50
N ARG A 216 17.15 -11.96 -5.42
CA ARG A 216 15.78 -12.41 -5.13
C ARG A 216 14.79 -11.32 -4.68
N GLU A 217 15.08 -10.03 -4.88
CA GLU A 217 14.06 -8.97 -4.81
C GLU A 217 13.27 -8.88 -6.13
N ASN A 218 12.58 -9.95 -6.53
CA ASN A 218 11.87 -10.01 -7.81
C ASN A 218 10.61 -9.13 -7.82
N ILE A 219 10.24 -8.62 -9.00
CA ILE A 219 8.91 -8.05 -9.23
C ILE A 219 7.92 -9.22 -9.26
N THR A 220 7.01 -9.24 -8.29
CA THR A 220 6.05 -10.33 -8.09
C THR A 220 4.68 -9.81 -7.67
N TYR A 221 3.66 -10.65 -7.84
CA TYR A 221 2.38 -10.48 -7.17
C TYR A 221 2.01 -11.77 -6.44
N GLU A 222 1.21 -11.66 -5.38
CA GLU A 222 0.78 -12.82 -4.61
C GLU A 222 -0.34 -13.57 -5.33
N GLU A 223 -0.30 -14.90 -5.36
CA GLU A 223 -1.40 -15.73 -5.82
C GLU A 223 -2.48 -15.79 -4.73
N ASN A 224 -3.59 -15.09 -4.95
CA ASN A 224 -4.77 -15.08 -4.06
C ASN A 224 -6.05 -15.25 -4.88
N GLN A 225 -7.15 -15.60 -4.21
CA GLN A 225 -8.50 -15.50 -4.77
C GLN A 225 -8.92 -14.03 -4.78
N TYR A 226 -8.71 -13.36 -5.92
CA TYR A 226 -9.00 -11.93 -6.06
C TYR A 226 -10.45 -11.68 -6.46
N ILE A 227 -11.05 -10.68 -5.82
CA ILE A 227 -12.27 -10.02 -6.31
C ILE A 227 -11.83 -9.06 -7.42
N GLU A 228 -12.07 -9.46 -8.66
CA GLU A 228 -11.87 -8.60 -9.83
C GLU A 228 -12.87 -7.44 -9.81
N THR A 229 -12.36 -6.23 -9.91
CA THR A 229 -13.18 -5.02 -9.79
C THR A 229 -12.65 -3.87 -10.66
N THR A 230 -13.25 -2.70 -10.52
CA THR A 230 -12.70 -1.43 -11.03
C THR A 230 -12.17 -0.58 -9.89
N ARG A 231 -11.33 0.40 -10.21
CA ARG A 231 -10.84 1.41 -9.27
C ARG A 231 -11.99 2.06 -8.49
N GLU A 232 -13.06 2.47 -9.17
CA GLU A 232 -14.20 3.16 -8.57
C GLU A 232 -14.91 2.29 -7.54
N LYS A 233 -15.20 1.03 -7.92
CA LYS A 233 -15.84 0.04 -7.04
C LYS A 233 -14.95 -0.34 -5.85
N PHE A 234 -13.63 -0.42 -6.05
CA PHE A 234 -12.67 -0.63 -4.96
C PHE A 234 -12.67 0.52 -3.96
N LEU A 235 -12.62 1.77 -4.46
CA LEU A 235 -12.70 2.97 -3.60
C LEU A 235 -14.04 3.04 -2.86
N GLU A 236 -15.14 2.66 -3.52
CA GLU A 236 -16.45 2.56 -2.90
C GLU A 236 -16.48 1.49 -1.80
N ALA A 237 -15.96 0.28 -2.05
CA ALA A 237 -15.88 -0.78 -1.04
C ALA A 237 -15.08 -0.33 0.20
N ASN A 238 -13.96 0.39 -0.02
CA ASN A 238 -13.18 0.98 1.07
C ASN A 238 -13.96 2.04 1.86
N ARG A 239 -14.73 2.91 1.17
CA ARG A 239 -15.60 3.88 1.85
C ARG A 239 -16.71 3.19 2.65
N ASN A 240 -17.35 2.17 2.08
CA ASN A 240 -18.42 1.43 2.73
C ASN A 240 -17.91 0.72 3.99
N LEU A 241 -16.72 0.10 3.96
CA LEU A 241 -16.10 -0.46 5.16
C LEU A 241 -15.92 0.60 6.26
N ARG A 242 -15.44 1.80 5.91
CA ARG A 242 -15.24 2.88 6.90
C ARG A 242 -16.55 3.33 7.54
N LEU A 243 -17.62 3.43 6.75
CA LEU A 243 -18.95 3.83 7.23
C LEU A 243 -19.61 2.75 8.08
N ASP A 244 -19.39 1.48 7.74
CA ASP A 244 -20.04 0.32 8.33
C ASP A 244 -19.22 -0.39 9.42
N ILE A 245 -18.07 0.19 9.81
CA ILE A 245 -17.12 -0.49 10.72
C ILE A 245 -17.72 -0.86 12.07
N ILE A 246 -18.72 -0.10 12.55
CA ILE A 246 -19.40 -0.39 13.82
C ILE A 246 -20.23 -1.66 13.70
N ASN A 247 -21.06 -1.77 12.66
CA ASN A 247 -21.88 -2.95 12.44
C ASN A 247 -21.00 -4.17 12.19
N LYS A 248 -19.95 -4.03 11.37
CA LYS A 248 -18.96 -5.10 11.15
C LYS A 248 -18.26 -5.51 12.44
N ALA A 249 -17.91 -4.57 13.30
CA ALA A 249 -17.34 -4.87 14.61
C ALA A 249 -18.34 -5.62 15.51
N GLN A 250 -19.62 -5.24 15.47
CA GLN A 250 -20.70 -5.90 16.21
C GLN A 250 -20.97 -7.32 15.69
N GLU A 251 -21.05 -7.51 14.37
CA GLU A 251 -21.19 -8.82 13.71
C GLU A 251 -20.00 -9.73 14.06
N ALA A 252 -18.80 -9.17 14.19
CA ALA A 252 -17.61 -9.87 14.65
C ALA A 252 -17.57 -10.10 16.18
N GLY A 253 -18.64 -9.78 16.93
CA GLY A 253 -18.75 -10.05 18.36
C GLY A 253 -17.90 -9.14 19.27
N LEU A 254 -17.46 -7.97 18.78
CA LEU A 254 -16.64 -7.05 19.57
C LEU A 254 -17.43 -6.35 20.69
N ASP A 255 -16.78 -6.10 21.82
CA ASP A 255 -17.37 -5.31 22.90
C ASP A 255 -17.53 -3.83 22.53
N ALA A 256 -18.42 -3.12 23.24
CA ALA A 256 -18.76 -1.73 22.94
C ALA A 256 -17.55 -0.77 22.95
N GLY A 257 -16.54 -1.02 23.78
CA GLY A 257 -15.32 -0.19 23.84
C GLY A 257 -14.43 -0.42 22.61
N ALA A 258 -14.33 -1.66 22.14
CA ALA A 258 -13.65 -2.01 20.90
C ALA A 258 -14.38 -1.44 19.67
N GLN A 259 -15.72 -1.52 19.64
CA GLN A 259 -16.55 -0.91 18.59
C GLN A 259 -16.33 0.62 18.50
N GLN A 260 -16.37 1.33 19.63
CA GLN A 260 -16.11 2.77 19.67
C GLN A 260 -14.69 3.13 19.22
N THR A 261 -13.69 2.31 19.57
CA THR A 261 -12.31 2.51 19.13
C THR A 261 -12.17 2.31 17.62
N ALA A 262 -12.77 1.26 17.07
CA ALA A 262 -12.80 1.00 15.63
C ALA A 262 -13.48 2.15 14.87
N ALA A 263 -14.60 2.65 15.37
CA ALA A 263 -15.31 3.81 14.83
C ALA A 263 -14.44 5.07 14.82
N ARG A 264 -13.79 5.38 15.95
CA ARG A 264 -12.91 6.55 16.05
C ARG A 264 -11.73 6.44 15.10
N ASN A 265 -11.09 5.27 15.03
CA ASN A 265 -9.97 5.04 14.12
C ASN A 265 -10.41 5.19 12.67
N MET A 266 -11.53 4.61 12.24
CA MET A 266 -11.99 4.76 10.85
C MET A 266 -12.40 6.20 10.52
N ARG A 267 -13.02 6.92 11.47
CA ARG A 267 -13.35 8.35 11.30
C ARG A 267 -12.12 9.23 11.10
N SER A 268 -10.98 8.89 11.72
CA SER A 268 -9.73 9.62 11.49
C SER A 268 -9.12 9.35 10.11
N HIS A 269 -9.58 8.35 9.34
CA HIS A 269 -9.17 8.15 7.95
C HIS A 269 -10.07 8.95 7.00
N ASN A 270 -10.16 10.27 7.22
CA ASN A 270 -11.02 11.18 6.46
C ASN A 270 -10.35 11.78 5.20
N ASN A 271 -9.04 11.57 5.04
CA ASN A 271 -8.24 12.13 3.96
C ASN A 271 -7.58 11.00 3.16
N PRO A 272 -8.30 10.24 2.30
CA PRO A 272 -7.69 9.17 1.49
C PRO A 272 -6.83 9.73 0.35
N ILE A 273 -5.81 8.99 -0.09
CA ILE A 273 -4.90 9.43 -1.17
C ILE A 273 -5.66 9.74 -2.48
N GLU A 274 -6.75 9.03 -2.75
CA GLU A 274 -7.69 9.31 -3.84
C GLU A 274 -9.05 9.70 -3.25
N LEU A 275 -9.50 10.93 -3.54
CA LEU A 275 -10.78 11.49 -3.09
C LEU A 275 -11.96 11.10 -3.99
N LYS A 276 -11.67 10.77 -5.26
CA LYS A 276 -12.63 10.38 -6.31
C LYS A 276 -11.98 9.32 -7.16
#